data_AF-A0AAV9TPY0-F1
#
_entry.id   AF-A0AAV9TPY0-F1
#
_cell.length_a   1.000
_cell.length_b   1.000
_cell.length_c   1.000
_cell.angle_alpha   90.00
_cell.angle_beta   90.00
_cell.angle_gamma   90.00
#
_symmetry.space_group_name_H-M   'P 1'
#
loop_
_entity.id
_entity.type
_entity.pdbx_description
1 polymer ?
#
loop_
_entity_poly.entity_id
_entity_poly.type
_entity_poly.pdbx_seq_one_letter_code
_entity_poly.pdbx_strand_id
1 'polypeptide(L)'
;MQLSTLIFSAGLMASGSVLGAPGAVAERSPVAESIANATALGVDVYGQIPADAVRVSDGSYTAEPGSQAWAWIRAQIDLPNTLETRNEIENRAALEKRQAANIGIGMFSQDWCQGKAAWFDNAGYNIHHISHDNMFSVGISYRGLRSNEQLDFSKFANNDLCGQYVFTAGQNTPVGCFNSQLINCFHLFQK
;
A
#
# COMPACT_ATOMS: atom_id res chain seq x y z
N MET A 1 -74.61 21.03 24.88
CA MET A 1 -73.89 21.71 25.99
C MET A 1 -72.60 20.92 26.18
N GLN A 2 -71.38 21.41 26.02
CA GLN A 2 -70.79 22.75 25.90
C GLN A 2 -69.64 22.69 24.87
N LEU A 3 -69.49 23.75 24.07
CA LEU A 3 -68.21 24.13 23.48
C LEU A 3 -67.28 24.63 24.59
N SER A 4 -65.97 24.42 24.47
CA SER A 4 -64.97 25.36 25.00
C SER A 4 -63.64 25.21 24.27
N THR A 5 -63.39 26.22 23.44
CA THR A 5 -62.11 26.60 22.84
C THR A 5 -61.20 27.20 23.90
N LEU A 6 -59.91 26.84 23.94
CA LEU A 6 -58.89 27.63 24.62
C LEU A 6 -57.66 27.75 23.72
N ILE A 7 -57.45 28.97 23.25
CA ILE A 7 -56.24 29.48 22.59
C ILE A 7 -55.32 30.00 23.69
N PHE A 8 -54.04 29.64 23.70
CA PHE A 8 -53.01 30.37 24.44
C PHE A 8 -51.80 30.65 23.54
N SER A 9 -51.77 31.91 23.12
CA SER A 9 -50.68 32.89 22.99
C SER A 9 -49.23 32.43 22.79
N ALA A 10 -48.66 32.99 21.73
CA ALA A 10 -47.25 33.01 21.38
C ALA A 10 -46.37 33.69 22.45
N GLY A 11 -45.24 33.05 22.76
CA GLY A 11 -44.10 33.65 23.44
C GLY A 11 -42.87 33.56 22.54
N LEU A 12 -42.54 34.67 21.89
CA LEU A 12 -41.36 34.88 21.08
C LEU A 12 -40.16 35.12 22.01
N MET A 13 -39.16 34.24 22.00
CA MET A 13 -37.84 34.54 22.55
C MET A 13 -36.79 34.12 21.52
N ALA A 14 -36.26 35.13 20.84
CA ALA A 14 -35.07 35.02 20.01
C ALA A 14 -33.87 34.72 20.90
N SER A 15 -33.09 33.71 20.53
CA SER A 15 -31.74 33.46 21.07
C SER A 15 -30.87 33.15 19.87
N GLY A 16 -29.92 34.03 19.59
CA GLY A 16 -29.11 34.03 18.38
C GLY A 16 -28.32 32.73 18.21
N SER A 17 -28.56 32.04 17.11
CA SER A 17 -27.65 31.02 16.60
C SER A 17 -26.42 31.72 16.07
N VAL A 18 -25.36 31.72 16.85
CA VAL A 18 -24.00 32.00 16.36
C VAL A 18 -23.74 31.01 15.25
N LEU A 19 -23.49 31.52 14.03
CA LEU A 19 -22.90 30.79 12.92
C LEU A 19 -21.50 30.32 13.33
N GLY A 20 -21.44 29.22 14.09
CA GLY A 20 -20.25 28.40 14.15
C GLY A 20 -20.16 27.66 12.83
N ALA A 21 -19.36 28.17 11.90
CA ALA A 21 -18.93 27.40 10.75
C ALA A 21 -18.48 26.02 11.25
N PRO A 22 -18.96 24.90 10.68
CA PRO A 22 -18.27 23.65 10.91
C PRO A 22 -16.88 23.87 10.32
N GLY A 23 -15.90 24.09 11.19
CA GLY A 23 -14.51 23.95 10.81
C GLY A 23 -14.45 22.60 10.14
N ALA A 24 -14.13 22.59 8.85
CA ALA A 24 -13.91 21.38 8.10
C ALA A 24 -12.83 20.62 8.88
N VAL A 25 -13.26 19.66 9.70
CA VAL A 25 -12.38 18.61 10.14
C VAL A 25 -12.08 17.92 8.83
N ALA A 26 -10.92 18.23 8.26
CA ALA A 26 -10.39 17.49 7.13
C ALA A 26 -10.49 16.03 7.55
N GLU A 27 -11.39 15.30 6.89
CA GLU A 27 -11.62 13.90 7.12
C GLU A 27 -10.29 13.23 6.81
N ARG A 28 -9.47 13.00 7.85
CA ARG A 28 -8.27 12.19 7.71
C ARG A 28 -8.80 10.82 7.32
N SER A 29 -8.72 10.51 6.03
CA SER A 29 -8.90 9.16 5.51
C SER A 29 -8.25 8.20 6.50
N PRO A 30 -8.93 7.13 6.95
CA PRO A 30 -8.39 6.24 7.97
C PRO A 30 -6.99 5.83 7.54
N VAL A 31 -5.98 6.27 8.29
CA VAL A 31 -4.59 5.92 8.05
C VAL A 31 -4.52 4.41 8.20
N ALA A 32 -4.06 3.72 7.15
CA ALA A 32 -3.95 2.27 7.18
C ALA A 32 -3.15 1.82 8.41
N GLU A 33 -3.59 0.74 9.05
CA GLU A 33 -2.99 0.24 10.29
C GLU A 33 -1.46 0.02 10.14
N SER A 34 -1.02 -0.42 8.97
CA SER A 34 0.40 -0.60 8.63
C SER A 34 1.21 0.69 8.69
N ILE A 35 0.66 1.83 8.25
CA ILE A 35 1.31 3.14 8.32
C ILE A 35 1.43 3.59 9.79
N ALA A 36 0.37 3.39 10.57
CA ALA A 36 0.37 3.70 12.00
C ALA A 36 1.39 2.84 12.76
N ASN A 37 1.42 1.54 12.49
CA ASN A 37 2.35 0.58 13.09
C ASN A 37 3.81 0.91 12.71
N ALA A 38 4.09 1.22 11.45
CA ALA A 38 5.42 1.66 11.01
C ALA A 38 5.85 2.95 11.72
N THR A 39 4.95 3.95 11.78
CA THR A 39 5.23 5.22 12.46
C THR A 39 5.51 5.01 13.95
N ALA A 40 4.77 4.12 14.62
CA ALA A 40 5.00 3.76 16.02
C ALA A 40 6.37 3.10 16.26
N LEU A 41 6.92 2.42 15.25
CA LEU A 41 8.28 1.86 15.26
C LEU A 41 9.37 2.88 14.88
N GLY A 42 9.01 4.15 14.68
CA GLY A 42 9.93 5.21 14.28
C GLY A 42 10.36 5.15 12.81
N VAL A 43 9.62 4.42 11.98
CA VAL A 43 9.89 4.27 10.54
C VAL A 43 9.33 5.47 9.79
N ASP A 44 10.18 6.11 8.98
CA ASP A 44 9.74 7.07 7.97
C ASP A 44 9.23 6.32 6.74
N VAL A 45 7.90 6.24 6.60
CA VAL A 45 7.25 5.54 5.48
C VAL A 45 7.42 6.25 4.13
N TYR A 46 7.90 7.49 4.10
CA TYR A 46 8.23 8.19 2.84
C TYR A 46 9.73 8.17 2.53
N GLY A 47 10.54 7.75 3.51
CA GLY A 47 11.99 7.65 3.42
C GLY A 47 12.46 6.33 2.79
N GLN A 48 13.77 6.10 2.91
CA GLN A 48 14.43 4.88 2.44
C GLN A 48 13.97 3.63 3.20
N ILE A 49 14.19 2.45 2.58
CA ILE A 49 14.04 1.16 3.25
C ILE A 49 14.92 1.15 4.51
N PRO A 50 14.38 0.78 5.68
CA PRO A 50 15.14 0.64 6.90
C PRO A 50 16.35 -0.30 6.78
N ALA A 51 17.40 0.00 7.53
CA ALA A 51 18.71 -0.67 7.41
C ALA A 51 18.72 -2.12 7.92
N ASP A 52 17.67 -2.57 8.62
CA ASP A 52 17.49 -3.96 9.05
C ASP A 52 16.96 -4.86 7.93
N ALA A 53 16.66 -4.32 6.74
CA ALA A 53 16.36 -5.11 5.56
C ALA A 53 17.60 -5.90 5.08
N VAL A 54 17.43 -7.18 4.77
CA VAL A 54 18.51 -8.01 4.22
C VAL A 54 18.37 -8.06 2.71
N ARG A 55 19.29 -7.40 2.01
CA ARG A 55 19.34 -7.45 0.54
C ARG A 55 19.99 -8.76 0.09
N VAL A 56 19.27 -9.55 -0.69
CA VAL A 56 19.75 -10.84 -1.22
C VAL A 56 20.22 -10.72 -2.66
N SER A 57 20.86 -11.76 -3.18
CA SER A 57 21.52 -11.75 -4.50
C SER A 57 20.57 -11.56 -5.68
N ASP A 58 19.30 -11.92 -5.53
CA ASP A 58 18.24 -11.71 -6.54
C ASP A 58 17.78 -10.24 -6.63
N GLY A 59 18.30 -9.37 -5.77
CA GLY A 59 18.02 -7.93 -5.77
C GLY A 59 16.87 -7.51 -4.87
N SER A 60 16.12 -8.46 -4.30
CA SER A 60 15.07 -8.17 -3.33
C SER A 60 15.61 -7.81 -1.95
N TYR A 61 14.82 -7.03 -1.22
CA TYR A 61 15.00 -6.77 0.20
C TYR A 61 14.09 -7.71 0.98
N THR A 62 14.69 -8.56 1.83
CA THR A 62 13.95 -9.47 2.69
C THR A 62 13.79 -8.90 4.09
N ALA A 63 12.63 -9.11 4.69
CA ALA A 63 12.33 -8.65 6.04
C ALA A 63 11.34 -9.60 6.73
N GLU A 64 11.54 -9.81 8.03
CA GLU A 64 10.69 -10.67 8.87
C GLU A 64 9.64 -9.84 9.61
N PRO A 65 8.44 -10.40 9.87
CA PRO A 65 7.43 -9.73 10.69
C PRO A 65 7.98 -9.20 12.01
N GLY A 66 7.65 -7.96 12.34
CA GLY A 66 8.13 -7.26 13.54
C GLY A 66 9.40 -6.43 13.36
N SER A 67 10.08 -6.54 12.21
CA SER A 67 11.22 -5.66 11.88
C SER A 67 10.75 -4.27 11.38
N GLN A 68 11.64 -3.28 11.42
CA GLN A 68 11.35 -1.95 10.88
C GLN A 68 11.18 -2.00 9.36
N ALA A 69 12.06 -2.71 8.65
CA ALA A 69 11.94 -2.94 7.21
C ALA A 69 10.62 -3.61 6.82
N TRP A 70 10.17 -4.60 7.58
CA TRP A 70 8.90 -5.26 7.30
C TRP A 70 7.73 -4.28 7.47
N ALA A 71 7.72 -3.50 8.55
CA ALA A 71 6.69 -2.49 8.77
C ALA A 71 6.68 -1.42 7.67
N TRP A 72 7.87 -0.99 7.20
CA TRP A 72 8.00 -0.10 6.06
C TRP A 72 7.41 -0.72 4.78
N ILE A 73 7.75 -1.98 4.46
CA ILE A 73 7.23 -2.69 3.28
C ILE A 73 5.70 -2.81 3.33
N ARG A 74 5.13 -3.13 4.50
CA ARG A 74 3.68 -3.14 4.71
C ARG A 74 3.06 -1.77 4.45
N ALA A 75 3.67 -0.72 5.00
CA ALA A 75 3.19 0.64 4.82
C ALA A 75 3.23 1.07 3.34
N GLN A 76 4.28 0.71 2.58
CA GLN A 76 4.42 1.09 1.17
C GLN A 76 3.25 0.66 0.29
N ILE A 77 2.68 -0.51 0.56
CA ILE A 77 1.59 -1.03 -0.24
C ILE A 77 0.23 -0.45 0.17
N ASP A 78 0.13 0.03 1.41
CA ASP A 78 -1.09 0.64 1.94
C ASP A 78 -1.06 2.18 1.84
N LEU A 79 0.06 2.77 1.38
CA LEU A 79 0.15 4.18 1.04
C LEU A 79 -0.86 4.51 -0.06
N PRO A 80 -1.65 5.59 0.11
CA PRO A 80 -2.70 5.90 -0.85
C PRO A 80 -2.11 6.40 -2.17
N ASN A 81 -2.72 6.01 -3.30
CA ASN A 81 -2.31 6.47 -4.64
C ASN A 81 -2.78 7.92 -4.91
N THR A 82 -2.31 8.88 -4.11
CA THR A 82 -2.62 10.30 -4.29
C THR A 82 -1.47 11.03 -4.96
N LEU A 83 -1.76 12.19 -5.57
CA LEU A 83 -0.71 13.07 -6.08
C LEU A 83 0.21 13.56 -4.95
N GLU A 84 -0.35 13.83 -3.77
CA GLU A 84 0.40 14.22 -2.58
C GLU A 84 1.41 13.15 -2.15
N THR A 85 0.97 11.89 -2.04
CA THR A 85 1.86 10.77 -1.68
C THR A 85 2.98 10.60 -2.70
N ARG A 86 2.66 10.69 -3.99
CA ARG A 86 3.66 10.61 -5.07
C ARG A 86 4.68 11.73 -4.98
N ASN A 87 4.21 12.97 -4.84
CA ASN A 87 5.08 14.14 -4.74
C ASN A 87 5.99 14.08 -3.51
N GLU A 88 5.46 13.65 -2.35
CA GLU A 88 6.28 13.52 -1.14
C GLU A 88 7.42 12.51 -1.37
N ILE A 89 7.12 11.33 -1.92
CA ILE A 89 8.13 10.30 -2.17
C ILE A 89 9.17 10.78 -3.20
N GLU A 90 8.73 11.40 -4.29
CA GLU A 90 9.62 11.90 -5.34
C GLU A 90 10.50 13.06 -4.83
N ASN A 91 9.94 14.00 -4.07
CA ASN A 91 10.70 15.11 -3.49
C ASN A 91 11.73 14.62 -2.47
N ARG A 92 11.35 13.71 -1.58
CA ARG A 92 12.26 13.10 -0.59
C ARG A 92 13.36 12.33 -1.30
N ALA A 93 13.01 11.56 -2.34
CA ALA A 93 13.98 10.84 -3.14
C ALA A 93 15.01 11.77 -3.80
N ALA A 94 14.55 12.89 -4.37
CA ALA A 94 15.42 13.89 -4.97
C ALA A 94 16.36 14.54 -3.95
N LEU A 95 15.87 14.91 -2.76
CA LEU A 95 16.67 15.50 -1.69
C LEU A 95 17.73 14.52 -1.16
N GLU A 96 17.38 13.25 -1.05
CA GLU A 96 18.24 12.17 -0.58
C GLU A 96 19.14 11.60 -1.68
N LYS A 97 19.03 12.10 -2.93
CA LYS A 97 19.76 11.62 -4.11
C LYS A 97 19.57 10.12 -4.38
N ARG A 98 18.40 9.58 -4.03
CA ARG A 98 18.00 8.21 -4.36
C ARG A 98 17.11 8.22 -5.60
N GLN A 99 17.06 7.09 -6.30
CA GLN A 99 16.08 6.92 -7.36
C GLN A 99 14.69 6.84 -6.73
N ALA A 100 13.73 7.60 -7.27
CA ALA A 100 12.33 7.34 -6.99
C ALA A 100 11.98 5.97 -7.61
N ALA A 101 11.45 5.07 -6.80
CA ALA A 101 10.99 3.74 -7.21
C ALA A 101 10.04 3.84 -8.42
N ASN A 102 10.29 3.08 -9.50
CA ASN A 102 9.33 2.99 -10.61
C ASN A 102 8.06 2.28 -10.15
N ILE A 103 8.19 1.15 -9.47
CA ILE A 103 7.13 0.48 -8.72
C ILE A 103 7.76 -0.48 -7.71
N GLY A 104 7.29 -0.39 -6.47
CA GLY A 104 7.55 -1.37 -5.44
C GLY A 104 6.60 -2.56 -5.55
N ILE A 105 7.14 -3.77 -5.58
CA ILE A 105 6.37 -5.03 -5.53
C ILE A 105 6.84 -5.85 -4.33
N GLY A 106 5.92 -6.27 -3.47
CA GLY A 106 6.18 -7.17 -2.36
C GLY A 106 5.60 -8.55 -2.61
N MET A 107 6.35 -9.61 -2.32
CA MET A 107 5.84 -10.97 -2.22
C MET A 107 5.94 -11.43 -0.76
N PHE A 108 4.93 -12.14 -0.25
CA PHE A 108 4.88 -12.52 1.16
C PHE A 108 4.60 -14.00 1.33
N SER A 109 5.22 -14.61 2.35
CA SER A 109 5.14 -16.05 2.63
C SER A 109 3.84 -16.50 3.31
N GLN A 110 2.89 -15.60 3.55
CA GLN A 110 1.57 -15.90 4.10
C GLN A 110 0.51 -15.01 3.47
N ASP A 111 -0.75 -15.43 3.59
CA ASP A 111 -1.92 -14.68 3.17
C ASP A 111 -1.96 -13.28 3.79
N TRP A 112 -2.64 -12.37 3.11
CA TRP A 112 -2.87 -10.99 3.54
C TRP A 112 -1.57 -10.25 3.89
N CYS A 113 -0.46 -10.68 3.28
CA CYS A 113 0.85 -10.08 3.41
C CYS A 113 1.38 -10.06 4.85
N GLN A 114 1.08 -11.09 5.65
CA GLN A 114 1.44 -11.18 7.08
C GLN A 114 2.76 -11.91 7.36
N GLY A 115 3.37 -12.55 6.35
CA GLY A 115 4.59 -13.34 6.51
C GLY A 115 5.88 -12.58 6.17
N LYS A 116 7.01 -13.31 6.17
CA LYS A 116 8.29 -12.86 5.59
C LYS A 116 8.04 -12.22 4.22
N ALA A 117 8.61 -11.04 4.01
CA ALA A 117 8.48 -10.28 2.78
C ALA A 117 9.75 -10.40 1.92
N ALA A 118 9.57 -10.44 0.60
CA ALA A 118 10.57 -10.10 -0.39
C ALA A 118 10.09 -8.87 -1.17
N TRP A 119 10.80 -7.74 -1.03
CA TRP A 119 10.44 -6.45 -1.60
C TRP A 119 11.37 -6.03 -2.74
N PHE A 120 10.79 -5.62 -3.86
CA PHE A 120 11.47 -5.16 -5.05
C PHE A 120 11.17 -3.67 -5.24
N ASP A 121 12.04 -2.82 -4.70
CA ASP A 121 11.82 -1.37 -4.59
C ASP A 121 11.77 -0.65 -5.95
N ASN A 122 12.39 -1.21 -6.98
CA ASN A 122 12.35 -0.68 -8.33
C ASN A 122 12.25 -1.83 -9.32
N ALA A 123 11.08 -2.48 -9.35
CA ALA A 123 10.88 -3.64 -10.20
C ALA A 123 11.13 -3.27 -11.67
N GLY A 124 12.18 -3.86 -12.24
CA GLY A 124 12.58 -3.67 -13.63
C GLY A 124 11.61 -4.33 -14.60
N TYR A 125 11.45 -3.72 -15.78
CA TYR A 125 10.64 -4.28 -16.85
C TYR A 125 11.35 -5.43 -17.55
N ASN A 126 10.55 -6.36 -18.06
CA ASN A 126 10.99 -7.39 -19.00
C ASN A 126 12.13 -8.30 -18.46
N ILE A 127 12.23 -8.44 -17.13
CA ILE A 127 13.11 -9.38 -16.43
C ILE A 127 12.34 -10.20 -15.39
N HIS A 128 12.83 -11.39 -15.08
CA HIS A 128 12.30 -12.20 -13.97
C HIS A 128 12.79 -11.65 -12.63
N HIS A 129 11.84 -11.42 -11.72
CA HIS A 129 12.09 -11.13 -10.32
C HIS A 129 11.76 -12.38 -9.53
N ILE A 130 12.74 -12.94 -8.82
CA ILE A 130 12.61 -14.23 -8.14
C ILE A 130 12.69 -14.06 -6.64
N SER A 131 11.96 -14.91 -5.94
CA SER A 131 12.16 -15.19 -4.53
C SER A 131 12.41 -16.69 -4.36
N HIS A 132 13.40 -17.02 -3.54
CA HIS A 132 13.74 -18.41 -3.23
C HIS A 132 12.80 -19.05 -2.21
N ASP A 133 11.95 -18.25 -1.55
CA ASP A 133 10.91 -18.74 -0.65
C ASP A 133 9.58 -18.91 -1.39
N ASN A 134 8.69 -19.74 -0.83
CA ASN A 134 7.32 -19.85 -1.32
C ASN A 134 6.49 -18.67 -0.83
N MET A 135 5.84 -17.97 -1.77
CA MET A 135 5.05 -16.78 -1.50
C MET A 135 3.58 -17.02 -1.87
N PHE A 136 2.68 -16.45 -1.08
CA PHE A 136 1.22 -16.71 -1.12
C PHE A 136 0.40 -15.42 -1.16
N SER A 137 1.03 -14.26 -1.11
CA SER A 137 0.36 -13.00 -1.38
C SER A 137 1.31 -11.99 -2.00
N VAL A 138 0.73 -10.98 -2.64
CA VAL A 138 1.44 -9.93 -3.35
C VAL A 138 0.95 -8.57 -2.89
N GLY A 139 1.87 -7.63 -2.76
CA GLY A 139 1.60 -6.24 -2.47
C GLY A 139 2.09 -5.34 -3.60
N ILE A 140 1.22 -4.48 -4.11
CA ILE A 140 1.58 -3.45 -5.10
C ILE A 140 1.66 -2.10 -4.39
N SER A 141 2.81 -1.43 -4.48
CA SER A 141 3.01 -0.08 -3.93
C SER A 141 2.02 0.95 -4.47
N TYR A 142 1.90 2.06 -3.73
CA TYR A 142 1.02 3.22 -4.00
C TYR A 142 0.87 3.64 -5.47
N ARG A 143 1.87 3.48 -6.35
CA ARG A 143 1.73 3.89 -7.76
C ARG A 143 0.69 3.06 -8.51
N GLY A 144 0.50 1.79 -8.14
CA GLY A 144 -0.31 0.84 -8.91
C GLY A 144 0.29 0.54 -10.28
N LEU A 145 -0.39 -0.29 -11.10
CA LEU A 145 0.02 -0.57 -12.48
C LEU A 145 -0.51 0.51 -13.44
N ARG A 146 0.31 0.91 -14.43
CA ARG A 146 -0.09 1.77 -15.56
C ARG A 146 -0.90 0.96 -16.56
N SER A 147 -1.55 1.66 -17.49
CA SER A 147 -2.43 1.03 -18.48
C SER A 147 -1.74 0.06 -19.43
N ASN A 148 -0.43 0.22 -19.65
CA ASN A 148 0.37 -0.68 -20.45
C ASN A 148 1.21 -1.67 -19.62
N GLU A 149 0.93 -1.80 -18.33
CA GLU A 149 1.67 -2.70 -17.43
C GLU A 149 0.83 -3.91 -17.00
N GLN A 150 1.51 -5.02 -16.78
CA GLN A 150 0.97 -6.20 -16.11
C GLN A 150 2.06 -6.95 -15.36
N LEU A 151 1.66 -7.71 -14.34
CA LEU A 151 2.52 -8.64 -13.62
C LEU A 151 2.08 -10.05 -13.94
N ASP A 152 2.97 -10.85 -14.52
CA ASP A 152 2.75 -12.29 -14.66
C ASP A 152 3.47 -13.01 -13.54
N PHE A 153 2.77 -13.93 -12.88
CA PHE A 153 3.31 -14.68 -11.76
C PHE A 153 3.50 -16.13 -12.13
N SER A 154 4.64 -16.67 -11.69
CA SER A 154 5.05 -18.03 -11.91
C SER A 154 5.52 -18.68 -10.60
N LYS A 155 5.56 -20.00 -10.61
CA LYS A 155 6.06 -20.82 -9.51
C LYS A 155 7.14 -21.78 -9.98
N PHE A 156 7.85 -22.35 -9.01
CA PHE A 156 8.87 -23.35 -9.26
C PHE A 156 8.31 -24.57 -10.00
N ALA A 157 8.91 -24.89 -11.13
CA ALA A 157 8.70 -26.13 -11.86
C ALA A 157 9.94 -26.44 -12.72
N ASN A 158 10.25 -27.72 -12.92
CA ASN A 158 11.35 -28.16 -13.79
C ASN A 158 12.71 -27.51 -13.48
N ASN A 159 13.04 -27.31 -12.20
CA ASN A 159 14.26 -26.62 -11.73
C ASN A 159 14.37 -25.12 -12.10
N ASP A 160 13.26 -24.47 -12.43
CA ASP A 160 13.17 -23.04 -12.69
C ASP A 160 12.15 -22.40 -11.74
N LEU A 161 12.55 -21.36 -11.00
CA LEU A 161 11.68 -20.60 -10.08
C LEU A 161 10.55 -19.86 -10.82
N CYS A 162 10.68 -19.64 -12.13
CA CYS A 162 9.66 -19.09 -13.01
C CYS A 162 9.04 -20.17 -13.93
N GLY A 163 9.29 -21.46 -13.67
CA GLY A 163 9.07 -22.55 -14.63
C GLY A 163 7.62 -22.89 -14.96
N GLN A 164 6.65 -22.47 -14.13
CA GLN A 164 5.22 -22.64 -14.42
C GLN A 164 4.45 -21.35 -14.17
N TYR A 165 3.81 -20.82 -15.21
CA TYR A 165 2.86 -19.72 -15.10
C TYR A 165 1.66 -20.07 -14.21
N VAL A 166 1.21 -19.11 -13.42
CA VAL A 166 0.10 -19.24 -12.48
C VAL A 166 -1.05 -18.29 -12.84
N PHE A 167 -0.80 -16.98 -12.85
CA PHE A 167 -1.81 -15.97 -13.15
C PHE A 167 -1.18 -14.62 -13.54
N THR A 168 -2.02 -13.71 -14.05
CA THR A 168 -1.65 -12.32 -14.36
C THR A 168 -2.46 -11.35 -13.51
N ALA A 169 -1.78 -10.32 -12.98
CA ALA A 169 -2.40 -9.12 -12.43
C ALA A 169 -2.27 -7.98 -13.46
N GLY A 170 -3.40 -7.57 -14.04
CA GLY A 170 -3.46 -6.49 -15.03
C GLY A 170 -3.68 -5.11 -14.39
N GLN A 171 -3.76 -4.06 -15.22
CA GLN A 171 -3.90 -2.65 -14.81
C GLN A 171 -5.01 -2.35 -13.78
N ASN A 172 -6.08 -3.17 -13.74
CA ASN A 172 -7.22 -2.96 -12.84
C ASN A 172 -6.98 -3.55 -11.43
N THR A 173 -5.82 -4.17 -11.21
CA THR A 173 -5.44 -4.68 -9.89
C THR A 173 -5.21 -3.49 -8.97
N PRO A 174 -5.94 -3.41 -7.84
CA PRO A 174 -5.76 -2.31 -6.91
C PRO A 174 -4.36 -2.31 -6.30
N VAL A 175 -3.93 -1.14 -5.83
CA VAL A 175 -2.79 -1.05 -4.91
C VAL A 175 -3.11 -1.79 -3.61
N GLY A 176 -2.06 -2.17 -2.86
CA GLY A 176 -2.23 -2.91 -1.62
C GLY A 176 -2.04 -4.41 -1.78
N CYS A 177 -2.50 -5.14 -0.76
CA CYS A 177 -2.29 -6.58 -0.64
C CYS A 177 -3.42 -7.38 -1.31
N PHE A 178 -3.06 -8.47 -1.98
CA PHE A 178 -4.00 -9.50 -2.40
C PHE A 178 -3.37 -10.89 -2.29
N ASN A 179 -4.21 -11.89 -2.01
CA ASN A 179 -3.76 -13.29 -1.95
C ASN A 179 -3.47 -13.82 -3.35
N SER A 180 -2.52 -14.75 -3.42
CA SER A 180 -2.15 -15.49 -4.61
C SER A 180 -2.16 -16.99 -4.33
N GLN A 181 -2.07 -17.80 -5.39
CA GLN A 181 -1.56 -19.15 -5.21
C GLN A 181 -0.06 -19.10 -4.87
N LEU A 182 0.55 -20.25 -4.59
CA LEU A 182 2.01 -20.35 -4.43
C LEU A 182 2.71 -19.81 -5.68
N ILE A 183 3.57 -18.82 -5.47
CA ILE A 183 4.41 -18.17 -6.48
C ILE A 183 5.85 -18.05 -5.95
N ASN A 184 6.82 -18.03 -6.86
CA ASN A 184 8.23 -17.79 -6.56
C ASN A 184 8.83 -16.70 -7.47
N CYS A 185 8.09 -16.28 -8.49
CA CYS A 185 8.60 -15.39 -9.52
C CYS A 185 7.49 -14.48 -10.03
N PHE A 186 7.86 -13.25 -10.39
CA PHE A 186 7.01 -12.39 -11.21
C PHE A 186 7.81 -11.75 -12.33
N HIS A 187 7.07 -11.32 -13.35
CA HIS A 187 7.59 -10.59 -14.49
C HIS A 187 6.74 -9.34 -14.71
N LEU A 188 7.35 -8.17 -14.55
CA LEU A 188 6.70 -6.90 -14.87
C LEU A 188 6.88 -6.60 -16.36
N PHE A 189 5.77 -6.63 -17.10
CA PHE A 189 5.75 -6.31 -18.51
C PHE A 189 5.35 -4.86 -18.74
N GLN A 190 5.92 -4.29 -19.82
CA GLN A 190 5.43 -3.07 -20.43
C GLN A 190 5.08 -3.37 -21.89
N LYS A 191 3.79 -3.22 -22.22
CA LYS A 191 3.27 -3.35 -23.58
C LYS A 191 3.55 -2.11 -24.41
#